data_AF-A0A968J3E1-F1
#
_entry.id   AF-A0A968J3E1-F1
#
_cell.length_a   1.000
_cell.length_b   1.000
_cell.length_c   1.000
_cell.angle_alpha   90.00
_cell.angle_beta   90.00
_cell.angle_gamma   90.00
#
_symmetry.space_group_name_H-M   'P 1'
#
loop_
_entity.id
_entity.type
_entity.pdbx_description
1 polymer ?
#
loop_
_entity_poly.entity_id
_entity_poly.type
_entity_poly.pdbx_seq_one_letter_code
_entity_poly.pdbx_strand_id
1 'polypeptide(L)' 'MSERLPDVAPYLDHTLLDRQAGRERVEALCDEADRWGCAAVCVYPVWLPWP' A
#
# COMPACT_ATOMS: atom_id res chain seq x y z
N MET A 1 4.08 -30.99 -4.15
CA MET A 1 2.84 -30.20 -4.27
C MET A 1 3.11 -28.88 -3.60
N SER A 2 3.18 -27.78 -4.35
CA SER A 2 3.27 -26.45 -3.74
C SER A 2 1.89 -26.15 -3.16
N GLU A 3 1.76 -26.26 -1.84
CA GLU A 3 0.58 -25.80 -1.13
C GLU A 3 0.45 -24.30 -1.41
N ARG A 4 -0.71 -23.91 -1.93
CA ARG A 4 -1.01 -22.50 -2.21
C ARG A 4 -1.06 -21.80 -0.86
N LEU A 5 -0.16 -20.84 -0.65
CA LEU A 5 -0.21 -19.98 0.53
C LEU A 5 -1.59 -19.31 0.63
N PRO A 6 -2.12 -19.12 1.84
CA PRO A 6 -3.36 -18.37 2.04
C PRO A 6 -3.24 -16.95 1.47
N ASP A 7 -4.37 -16.37 1.08
CA ASP A 7 -4.39 -14.96 0.68
C ASP A 7 -4.09 -14.09 1.91
N VAL A 8 -2.91 -13.49 1.89
CA VAL A 8 -2.41 -12.64 2.97
C VAL A 8 -2.74 -11.17 2.75
N ALA A 9 -3.17 -10.77 1.55
CA ALA A 9 -3.33 -9.35 1.21
C ALA A 9 -4.26 -8.59 2.18
N PRO A 10 -5.41 -9.15 2.63
CA PRO A 10 -6.30 -8.48 3.59
C PRO A 10 -5.69 -8.23 4.99
N TYR A 11 -4.47 -8.71 5.26
CA TYR A 11 -3.76 -8.51 6.52
C TYR A 11 -2.50 -7.63 6.37
N LEU A 12 -2.28 -7.05 5.18
CA LEU A 12 -1.10 -6.24 4.89
C LEU A 12 -1.46 -4.77 4.68
N ASP A 13 -0.52 -3.92 5.11
CA ASP A 13 -0.48 -2.51 4.76
C ASP A 13 0.54 -2.30 3.63
N HIS A 14 0.08 -1.92 2.44
CA HIS A 14 0.98 -1.68 1.31
C HIS A 14 1.80 -0.42 1.55
N THR A 15 3.13 -0.55 1.58
CA THR A 15 4.00 0.46 2.21
C THR A 15 4.90 1.17 1.20
N LEU A 16 4.90 2.51 1.24
CA LEU A 16 5.85 3.37 0.52
C LEU A 16 6.50 4.38 1.46
N LEU A 17 7.67 4.03 1.97
CA LEU A 17 8.51 4.88 2.84
C LEU A 17 9.81 5.30 2.15
N ASP A 18 9.72 5.61 0.86
CA ASP A 18 10.79 6.21 0.09
C ASP A 18 10.64 7.75 0.13
N ARG A 19 11.66 8.45 0.63
CA ARG A 19 11.66 9.92 0.74
C ARG A 19 11.67 10.63 -0.62
N GLN A 20 12.03 9.93 -1.69
CA GLN A 20 12.01 10.43 -3.06
C GLN A 20 10.69 10.13 -3.78
N ALA A 21 9.75 9.42 -3.15
CA ALA A 21 8.44 9.19 -3.74
C ALA A 21 7.68 10.50 -3.90
N GLY A 22 7.25 10.78 -5.13
CA GLY A 22 6.32 11.86 -5.44
C GLY A 22 4.86 11.39 -5.41
N ARG A 23 3.94 12.33 -5.65
CA ARG A 23 2.49 12.10 -5.60
C ARG A 23 2.02 10.94 -6.49
N GLU A 24 2.55 10.85 -7.71
CA GLU A 24 2.22 9.78 -8.66
C GLU A 24 2.52 8.37 -8.09
N ARG A 25 3.62 8.20 -7.36
CA ARG A 25 3.96 6.92 -6.75
C ARG A 25 3.06 6.58 -5.56
N VAL A 26 2.58 7.59 -4.84
CA VAL A 26 1.59 7.40 -3.76
C VAL A 26 0.23 7.02 -4.34
N GLU A 27 -0.19 7.65 -5.44
CA GLU A 27 -1.43 7.27 -6.14
C GLU A 27 -1.34 5.85 -6.70
N ALA A 28 -0.21 5.49 -7.32
CA ALA A 28 0.03 4.13 -7.79
C ALA A 28 0.00 3.10 -6.64
N LEU A 29 0.56 3.44 -5.48
CA LEU A 29 0.51 2.60 -4.27
C LEU A 29 -0.94 2.34 -3.85
N CYS A 30 -1.79 3.38 -3.81
CA CYS A 30 -3.21 3.23 -3.49
C CYS A 30 -3.92 2.33 -4.51
N ASP A 31 -3.69 2.55 -5.81
CA ASP A 31 -4.28 1.71 -6.86
C ASP A 31 -3.84 0.24 -6.75
N GLU A 32 -2.58 -0.02 -6.39
CA GLU A 32 -2.07 -1.38 -6.16
C GLU A 32 -2.71 -2.03 -4.93
N ALA A 33 -2.81 -1.28 -3.82
CA ALA A 33 -3.43 -1.74 -2.59
C ALA A 33 -4.89 -2.14 -2.83
N ASP A 34 -5.65 -1.32 -3.57
CA ASP A 34 -7.03 -1.62 -3.96
C ASP A 34 -7.11 -2.85 -4.88
N ARG A 35 -6.21 -2.95 -5.88
CA ARG A 35 -6.17 -4.10 -6.81
C ARG A 35 -5.88 -5.43 -6.11
N TRP A 36 -5.07 -5.42 -5.06
CA TRP A 36 -4.68 -6.63 -4.32
C TRP A 36 -5.55 -6.89 -3.09
N GLY A 37 -6.38 -5.94 -2.66
CA GLY A 37 -7.20 -6.08 -1.47
C GLY A 37 -6.40 -5.94 -0.17
N CYS A 38 -5.41 -5.04 -0.15
CA CYS A 38 -4.68 -4.69 1.07
C CYS A 38 -5.59 -3.98 2.08
N ALA A 39 -5.29 -4.15 3.37
CA ALA A 39 -6.08 -3.54 4.45
C ALA A 39 -5.95 -2.01 4.47
N ALA A 40 -4.73 -1.51 4.20
CA ALA A 40 -4.42 -0.10 4.17
C ALA A 40 -3.18 0.18 3.31
N VAL A 41 -2.83 1.47 3.23
CA VAL A 41 -1.52 1.94 2.76
C VAL A 41 -0.74 2.61 3.89
N CYS A 42 0.57 2.44 3.89
CA CYS A 42 1.48 3.10 4.83
C CYS A 42 2.41 4.06 4.06
N VAL A 43 2.24 5.36 4.30
CA VAL A 43 2.97 6.44 3.61
C VAL A 43 3.42 7.51 4.59
N TYR A 44 4.33 8.40 4.15
CA TYR A 44 4.71 9.56 4.98
C TYR A 44 3.52 10.51 5.25
N PRO A 45 3.43 11.15 6.44
CA PRO A 45 2.28 11.97 6.82
C PRO A 45 1.99 13.17 5.91
N VAL A 46 2.96 13.65 5.13
CA VAL A 46 2.78 14.76 4.18
C VAL A 46 1.70 14.47 3.11
N TRP A 47 1.37 13.19 2.91
CA TRP A 47 0.36 12.75 1.96
C TRP A 47 -1.06 12.68 2.56
N LEU A 48 -1.22 12.97 3.85
CA LEU A 48 -2.50 12.98 4.54
C LEU A 48 -3.02 14.42 4.71
N PRO A 49 -4.34 14.64 4.73
CA PRO A 49 -4.88 15.95 5.07
C PRO A 49 -4.50 16.33 6.51
N TRP A 50 -4.21 17.62 6.71
CA TRP A 50 -4.00 18.16 8.05
C TRP A 50 -5.35 18.40 8.75
N PRO A 51 -5.48 18.15 10.06
CA PRO A 51 -6.68 18.48 10.84
C PRO A 51 -6.97 19.99 10.95
#